data_AF-A0A8H3ASM2-F1
#
_entry.id   AF-A0A8H3ASM2-F1
#
_cell.length_a   1.000
_cell.length_b   1.000
_cell.length_c   1.000
_cell.angle_alpha   90.00
_cell.angle_beta   90.00
_cell.angle_gamma   90.00
#
_symmetry.space_group_name_H-M   'P 1'
#
loop_
_entity.id
_entity.type
_entity.pdbx_description
1 polymer ?
#
loop_
_entity_poly.entity_id
_entity_poly.type
_entity_poly.pdbx_seq_one_letter_code
_entity_poly.pdbx_strand_id
1 'polypeptide(L)'
;MAGKMLQGMVIVIDALDECSDPRTTELIVNLLVRHAPRLPVRFFLTSRPEPAITDTTLSRDSEFRSVLELHNVEEQLVKADIKTYLAVQLAGLNPTDNQIEWLAEQAGSLFIYAATLVRYVLATGSGSKTRLEAVLAPSTERVNKKDRAIDMLYKAILYGVLDDENREEHEVKIVSRVIWTVMTIK
;
A
#
# COMPACT_ATOMS: atom_id res chain seq x y z
N MET A 1 -25.81 38.71 3.94
CA MET A 1 -24.34 38.57 4.09
C MET A 1 -23.90 37.40 3.22
N ALA A 2 -23.26 37.66 2.08
CA ALA A 2 -22.66 36.61 1.27
C ALA A 2 -21.41 36.11 2.00
N GLY A 3 -21.47 34.92 2.58
CA GLY A 3 -20.31 34.28 3.18
C GLY A 3 -19.22 34.16 2.11
N LYS A 4 -17.99 34.56 2.46
CA LYS A 4 -16.80 34.41 1.62
C LYS A 4 -16.77 32.98 1.08
N MET A 5 -17.07 32.79 -0.21
CA MET A 5 -16.93 31.47 -0.84
C MET A 5 -15.45 31.11 -0.82
N LEU A 6 -15.14 29.95 -0.25
CA LEU A 6 -13.78 29.42 -0.16
C LEU A 6 -13.33 28.97 -1.55
N GLN A 7 -12.88 29.93 -2.38
CA GLN A 7 -12.25 29.64 -3.66
C GLN A 7 -11.01 28.76 -3.42
N GLY A 8 -10.95 27.61 -4.09
CA GLY A 8 -9.83 26.69 -4.01
C GLY A 8 -9.94 25.58 -2.95
N MET A 9 -11.10 25.40 -2.32
CA MET A 9 -11.31 24.25 -1.43
C MET A 9 -11.31 22.92 -2.22
N VAL A 10 -10.55 21.95 -1.72
CA VAL A 10 -10.55 20.56 -2.18
C VAL A 10 -11.01 19.67 -1.03
N ILE A 11 -11.99 18.81 -1.30
CA ILE A 11 -12.46 17.78 -0.38
C ILE A 11 -11.90 16.44 -0.87
N VAL A 12 -11.11 15.79 -0.04
CA VAL A 12 -10.55 14.46 -0.30
C VAL A 12 -11.41 13.42 0.40
N ILE A 13 -11.91 12.44 -0.36
CA ILE A 13 -12.63 11.29 0.14
C ILE A 13 -11.75 10.07 -0.16
N ASP A 14 -11.14 9.54 0.88
CA ASP A 14 -10.18 8.44 0.77
C ASP A 14 -10.86 7.08 0.98
N ALA A 15 -10.43 6.07 0.22
CA ALA A 15 -10.86 4.67 0.32
C ALA A 15 -12.39 4.50 0.32
N LEU A 16 -13.06 5.10 -0.67
CA LEU A 16 -14.54 5.12 -0.74
C LEU A 16 -15.16 3.71 -0.78
N ASP A 17 -14.43 2.73 -1.30
CA ASP A 17 -14.85 1.32 -1.35
C ASP A 17 -14.90 0.62 0.02
N GLU A 18 -14.29 1.18 1.07
CA GLU A 18 -14.35 0.64 2.44
C GLU A 18 -15.69 0.98 3.15
N CYS A 19 -16.64 1.59 2.44
CA CYS A 19 -17.99 1.78 2.93
C CYS A 19 -18.71 0.43 3.07
N SER A 20 -19.31 0.19 4.24
CA SER A 20 -19.93 -1.10 4.58
C SER A 20 -21.17 -1.48 3.74
N ASP A 21 -21.81 -0.53 3.08
CA ASP A 21 -22.95 -0.77 2.18
C ASP A 21 -22.64 -0.26 0.77
N PRO A 22 -22.44 -1.16 -0.21
CA PRO A 22 -22.17 -0.79 -1.61
C PRO A 22 -23.21 0.16 -2.23
N ARG A 23 -24.47 0.08 -1.78
CA ARG A 23 -25.54 0.98 -2.26
C ARG A 23 -25.32 2.42 -1.78
N THR A 24 -24.80 2.57 -0.56
CA THR A 24 -24.45 3.88 -0.01
C THR A 24 -23.26 4.46 -0.77
N THR A 25 -22.26 3.63 -1.08
CA THR A 25 -21.12 3.99 -1.94
C THR A 25 -21.58 4.51 -3.29
N GLU A 26 -22.42 3.75 -3.99
CA GLU A 26 -22.98 4.12 -5.28
C GLU A 26 -23.78 5.44 -5.21
N LEU A 27 -24.58 5.62 -4.16
CA LEU A 27 -25.34 6.85 -3.94
C LEU A 27 -24.42 8.07 -3.76
N ILE A 28 -23.35 7.94 -2.96
CA ILE A 28 -22.37 9.00 -2.75
C ILE A 28 -21.71 9.39 -4.08
N VAL A 29 -21.22 8.40 -4.84
CA VAL A 29 -20.60 8.63 -6.15
C VAL A 29 -21.59 9.37 -7.06
N ASN A 30 -22.83 8.90 -7.17
CA ASN A 30 -23.87 9.51 -7.99
C ASN A 30 -24.19 10.97 -7.61
N LEU A 31 -24.26 11.27 -6.32
CA LEU A 31 -24.49 12.63 -5.83
C LEU A 31 -23.33 13.56 -6.18
N LEU A 32 -22.09 13.13 -5.97
CA LEU A 32 -20.91 13.92 -6.31
C LEU A 32 -20.82 14.15 -7.81
N VAL A 33 -20.98 13.10 -8.61
CA VAL A 33 -21.06 13.13 -10.07
C VAL A 33 -22.06 14.17 -10.58
N ARG A 34 -23.23 14.27 -9.93
CA ARG A 34 -24.34 15.14 -10.35
C ARG A 34 -24.18 16.58 -9.89
N HIS A 35 -23.66 16.80 -8.68
CA HIS A 35 -23.71 18.10 -8.01
C HIS A 35 -22.36 18.81 -7.93
N ALA A 36 -21.24 18.08 -7.89
CA ALA A 36 -19.90 18.66 -7.74
C ALA A 36 -19.57 19.76 -8.77
N PRO A 37 -19.90 19.63 -10.08
CA PRO A 37 -19.57 20.67 -11.05
C PRO A 37 -20.23 22.03 -10.79
N ARG A 38 -21.30 22.07 -9.97
CA ARG A 38 -22.05 23.30 -9.62
C ARG A 38 -21.60 23.90 -8.29
N LEU A 39 -20.72 23.21 -7.56
CA LEU A 39 -20.23 23.65 -6.27
C LEU A 39 -18.92 24.41 -6.45
N PRO A 40 -18.63 25.42 -5.61
CA PRO A 40 -17.36 26.15 -5.64
C PRO A 40 -16.21 25.37 -4.98
N VAL A 41 -16.27 24.05 -4.97
CA VAL A 41 -15.30 23.15 -4.33
C VAL A 41 -14.95 22.03 -5.29
N ARG A 42 -13.73 21.50 -5.19
CA ARG A 42 -13.28 20.33 -5.95
C ARG A 42 -13.32 19.09 -5.08
N PHE A 43 -13.62 17.96 -5.67
CA PHE A 43 -13.59 16.66 -4.98
C PHE A 43 -12.48 15.80 -5.56
N PHE A 44 -11.73 15.14 -4.69
CA PHE A 44 -10.75 14.12 -5.04
C PHE A 44 -11.16 12.83 -4.35
N LEU A 45 -11.34 11.77 -5.13
CA LEU A 45 -11.88 10.49 -4.68
C LEU A 45 -10.85 9.41 -4.94
N THR A 46 -10.57 8.58 -3.94
CA THR A 46 -9.77 7.36 -4.12
C THR A 46 -10.63 6.15 -3.82
N SER A 47 -10.44 5.07 -4.59
CA SER A 47 -11.06 3.78 -4.31
C SER A 47 -10.35 2.66 -5.05
N ARG A 48 -10.59 1.41 -4.63
CA ARG A 48 -10.38 0.23 -5.48
C ARG A 48 -11.39 0.21 -6.65
N PRO A 49 -11.09 -0.52 -7.74
CA PRO A 49 -11.98 -0.63 -8.89
C PRO A 49 -13.15 -1.57 -8.59
N GLU A 50 -14.07 -1.13 -7.73
CA GLU A 50 -15.30 -1.86 -7.45
C GLU A 50 -16.43 -1.48 -8.42
N PRO A 51 -17.29 -2.44 -8.85
CA PRO A 51 -18.37 -2.17 -9.81
C PRO A 51 -19.26 -0.98 -9.46
N ALA A 52 -19.63 -0.85 -8.17
CA ALA A 52 -20.46 0.26 -7.67
C ALA A 52 -19.86 1.64 -7.94
N ILE A 53 -18.54 1.72 -8.09
CA ILE A 53 -17.78 2.95 -8.33
C ILE A 53 -17.41 3.06 -9.82
N THR A 54 -16.89 1.99 -10.42
CA THR A 54 -16.41 1.99 -11.82
C THR A 54 -17.55 2.20 -12.81
N ASP A 55 -18.69 1.53 -12.62
CA ASP A 55 -19.80 1.63 -13.58
C ASP A 55 -20.37 3.05 -13.60
N THR A 56 -20.50 3.68 -12.43
CA THR A 56 -21.01 5.05 -12.31
C THR A 56 -20.02 6.10 -12.84
N THR A 57 -18.72 5.86 -12.68
CA THR A 57 -17.67 6.80 -13.11
C THR A 57 -17.35 6.70 -14.60
N LEU A 58 -17.42 5.51 -15.19
CA LEU A 58 -17.11 5.24 -16.60
C LEU A 58 -18.31 5.41 -17.55
N SER A 59 -19.55 5.24 -17.08
CA SER A 59 -20.75 5.27 -17.93
C SER A 59 -21.22 6.67 -18.36
N ARG A 60 -20.60 7.74 -17.86
CA ARG A 60 -21.08 9.11 -18.08
C ARG A 60 -19.97 10.00 -18.63
N ASP A 61 -19.99 10.21 -19.94
CA ASP A 61 -19.26 11.27 -20.63
C ASP A 61 -19.51 12.60 -19.93
N SER A 62 -18.49 13.09 -19.22
CA SER A 62 -18.58 14.30 -18.44
C SER A 62 -17.25 15.01 -18.55
N GLU A 63 -17.24 16.11 -19.29
CA GLU A 63 -16.11 17.04 -19.47
C GLU A 63 -15.56 17.61 -18.14
N PHE A 64 -16.20 17.29 -17.01
CA PHE A 64 -15.85 17.76 -15.67
C PHE A 64 -15.19 16.68 -14.80
N ARG A 65 -14.82 15.53 -15.38
CA ARG A 65 -14.20 14.41 -14.67
C ARG A 65 -12.86 14.04 -15.27
N SER A 66 -11.87 13.89 -14.40
CA SER A 66 -10.60 13.26 -14.73
C SER A 66 -10.52 11.99 -13.89
N VAL A 67 -10.59 10.84 -14.55
CA VAL A 67 -10.38 9.53 -13.91
C VAL A 67 -8.93 9.14 -14.15
N LEU A 68 -8.23 8.75 -13.09
CA LEU A 68 -6.87 8.24 -13.15
C LEU A 68 -6.86 6.80 -12.65
N GLU A 69 -6.69 5.85 -13.56
CA GLU A 69 -6.60 4.43 -13.22
C GLU A 69 -5.17 4.05 -12.84
N LEU A 70 -4.87 4.08 -11.54
CA LEU A 70 -3.53 3.73 -11.04
C LEU A 70 -3.15 2.25 -11.22
N HIS A 71 -4.14 1.38 -11.44
CA HIS A 71 -3.91 -0.05 -11.67
C HIS A 71 -3.61 -0.40 -13.14
N ASN A 72 -3.76 0.56 -14.06
CA ASN A 72 -3.54 0.40 -15.49
C ASN A 72 -2.22 1.05 -15.96
N VAL A 73 -1.31 1.31 -15.02
CA VAL A 73 0.06 1.74 -15.34
C VAL A 73 0.85 0.51 -15.80
N GLU A 74 1.66 0.65 -16.85
CA GLU A 74 2.50 -0.44 -17.33
C GLU A 74 3.32 -1.03 -16.18
N GLU A 75 3.17 -2.34 -15.95
CA GLU A 75 3.85 -3.04 -14.85
C GLU A 75 5.37 -2.82 -14.86
N GLN A 76 5.93 -2.61 -16.06
CA GLN A 76 7.34 -2.30 -16.28
C GLN A 76 7.75 -0.94 -15.71
N LEU A 77 6.90 0.09 -15.83
CA LEU A 77 7.15 1.42 -15.26
C LEU A 77 7.12 1.37 -13.74
N VAL A 78 6.12 0.71 -13.16
CA VAL A 78 6.02 0.55 -11.69
C VAL A 78 7.23 -0.20 -11.14
N LYS A 79 7.69 -1.25 -11.82
CA LYS A 79 8.91 -1.98 -11.44
C LYS A 79 10.16 -1.11 -11.54
N ALA A 80 10.30 -0.28 -12.57
CA ALA A 80 11.42 0.64 -12.71
C ALA A 80 11.44 1.68 -11.57
N ASP A 81 10.28 2.20 -11.18
CA ASP A 81 10.15 3.13 -10.05
C ASP A 81 10.49 2.45 -8.72
N ILE A 82 10.00 1.22 -8.50
CA ILE A 82 10.35 0.42 -7.32
C ILE A 82 11.85 0.15 -7.25
N LYS A 83 12.47 -0.24 -8.38
CA LYS A 83 13.91 -0.48 -8.47
C LYS A 83 14.70 0.77 -8.10
N THR A 84 14.30 1.91 -8.65
CA THR A 84 14.91 3.22 -8.35
C THR A 84 14.77 3.57 -6.87
N TYR A 85 13.57 3.40 -6.31
CA TYR A 85 13.32 3.62 -4.90
C TYR A 85 14.21 2.75 -4.00
N LEU A 86 14.29 1.44 -4.27
CA LEU A 86 15.12 0.50 -3.50
C LEU A 86 16.60 0.87 -3.59
N ALA A 87 17.11 1.21 -4.78
CA ALA A 87 18.50 1.62 -4.98
C ALA A 87 18.85 2.86 -4.16
N VAL A 88 17.99 3.87 -4.16
CA VAL A 88 18.20 5.11 -3.41
C VAL A 88 18.13 4.87 -1.91
N GLN A 89 17.10 4.17 -1.42
CA GLN A 89 16.90 3.99 0.02
C GLN A 89 17.93 3.07 0.66
N LEU A 90 18.36 2.02 -0.05
CA LEU A 90 19.32 1.04 0.45
C LEU A 90 20.77 1.39 0.12
N ALA A 91 21.03 2.53 -0.53
CA ALA A 91 22.37 2.95 -0.96
C ALA A 91 23.42 2.86 0.16
N GLY A 92 23.07 3.23 1.40
CA GLY A 92 23.98 3.16 2.55
C GLY A 92 24.44 1.75 2.94
N LEU A 93 23.78 0.70 2.42
CA LEU A 93 24.15 -0.70 2.63
C LEU A 93 24.96 -1.29 1.48
N ASN A 94 25.14 -0.54 0.38
CA ASN A 94 25.81 -0.95 -0.85
C ASN A 94 25.32 -2.30 -1.41
N PRO A 95 24.00 -2.51 -1.60
CA PRO A 95 23.48 -3.70 -2.27
C PRO A 95 23.98 -3.76 -3.73
N THR A 96 24.21 -4.96 -4.23
CA THR A 96 24.52 -5.18 -5.65
C THR A 96 23.30 -4.92 -6.53
N ASP A 97 23.53 -4.58 -7.80
CA ASP A 97 22.43 -4.38 -8.77
C ASP A 97 21.52 -5.61 -8.88
N ASN A 98 22.09 -6.81 -8.80
CA ASN A 98 21.34 -8.07 -8.81
C ASN A 98 20.45 -8.23 -7.59
N GLN A 99 20.90 -7.79 -6.40
CA GLN A 99 20.07 -7.80 -5.19
C GLN A 99 18.93 -6.80 -5.31
N ILE A 100 19.18 -5.60 -5.82
CA ILE A 100 18.14 -4.60 -6.08
C ILE A 100 17.12 -5.10 -7.09
N GLU A 101 17.57 -5.71 -8.19
CA GLU A 101 16.70 -6.32 -9.19
C GLU A 101 15.83 -7.41 -8.56
N TRP A 102 16.44 -8.33 -7.81
CA TRP A 102 15.70 -9.39 -7.13
C TRP A 102 14.66 -8.86 -6.15
N LEU A 103 14.98 -7.82 -5.37
CA LEU A 103 14.04 -7.18 -4.44
C LEU A 103 12.88 -6.49 -5.18
N ALA A 104 13.16 -5.87 -6.34
CA ALA A 104 12.13 -5.29 -7.19
C ALA A 104 11.24 -6.37 -7.83
N GLU A 105 11.81 -7.50 -8.24
CA GLU A 105 11.05 -8.66 -8.71
C GLU A 105 10.13 -9.24 -7.63
N GLN A 106 10.60 -9.31 -6.38
CA GLN A 106 9.75 -9.73 -5.26
C GLN A 106 8.61 -8.72 -5.02
N ALA A 107 8.90 -7.42 -5.09
CA ALA A 107 7.88 -6.39 -4.91
C ALA A 107 6.79 -6.41 -6.00
N GLY A 108 7.11 -6.90 -7.21
CA GLY A 108 6.20 -6.86 -8.34
C GLY A 108 5.77 -5.42 -8.65
N SER A 109 4.46 -5.14 -8.57
CA SER A 109 3.89 -3.79 -8.73
C SER A 109 3.49 -3.13 -7.39
N LEU A 110 3.90 -3.69 -6.25
CA LEU A 110 3.44 -3.27 -4.93
C LEU A 110 4.46 -2.36 -4.25
N PHE A 111 4.29 -1.05 -4.39
CA PHE A 111 5.18 -0.09 -3.73
C PHE A 111 5.15 -0.19 -2.20
N ILE A 112 4.01 -0.59 -1.63
CA ILE A 112 3.88 -0.83 -0.19
C ILE A 112 4.82 -1.94 0.30
N TYR A 113 5.09 -2.95 -0.54
CA TYR A 113 6.05 -3.99 -0.24
C TYR A 113 7.46 -3.40 -0.12
N ALA A 114 7.91 -2.69 -1.16
CA ALA A 114 9.23 -2.08 -1.20
C ALA A 114 9.44 -1.10 -0.04
N ALA A 115 8.45 -0.25 0.26
CA ALA A 115 8.51 0.68 1.38
C ALA A 115 8.58 -0.02 2.74
N THR A 116 7.81 -1.11 2.92
CA THR A 116 7.84 -1.90 4.16
C THR A 116 9.17 -2.61 4.33
N LEU A 117 9.72 -3.16 3.24
CA LEU A 117 11.03 -3.80 3.21
C LEU A 117 12.13 -2.82 3.60
N VAL A 118 12.15 -1.62 3.02
CA VAL A 118 13.11 -0.57 3.39
C VAL A 118 12.98 -0.20 4.86
N ARG A 119 11.75 0.00 5.38
CA ARG A 119 11.53 0.30 6.80
C ARG A 119 12.03 -0.83 7.69
N TYR A 120 11.78 -2.08 7.32
CA TYR A 120 12.27 -3.24 8.07
C TYR A 120 13.79 -3.30 8.07
N VAL A 121 14.44 -3.15 6.91
CA VAL A 121 15.91 -3.22 6.80
C VAL A 121 16.58 -2.06 7.51
N LEU A 122 16.00 -0.86 7.46
CA LEU A 122 16.56 0.37 8.03
C LEU A 122 16.04 0.71 9.43
N ALA A 123 15.20 -0.13 10.06
CA ALA A 123 14.70 0.16 11.40
C ALA A 123 15.86 0.39 12.39
N THR A 124 15.67 1.27 13.37
CA THR A 124 16.71 1.72 14.29
C THR A 124 17.37 0.57 15.06
N GLY A 125 18.70 0.60 15.18
CA GLY A 125 19.50 -0.42 15.86
C GLY A 125 20.65 -0.94 14.99
N SER A 126 21.54 -1.74 15.57
CA SER A 126 22.53 -2.51 14.81
C SER A 126 21.84 -3.66 14.06
N GLY A 127 22.26 -3.95 12.82
CA GLY A 127 21.79 -5.14 12.08
C GLY A 127 21.06 -4.89 10.76
N SER A 128 21.15 -3.70 10.16
CA SER A 128 20.56 -3.46 8.83
C SER A 128 21.11 -4.39 7.75
N LYS A 129 22.41 -4.72 7.80
CA LYS A 129 23.02 -5.71 6.90
C LYS A 129 22.44 -7.11 7.10
N THR A 130 22.36 -7.55 8.35
CA THR A 130 21.78 -8.87 8.71
C THR A 130 20.33 -8.99 8.27
N ARG A 131 19.52 -7.93 8.43
CA ARG A 131 18.13 -7.92 7.97
C ARG A 131 18.02 -7.94 6.45
N LEU A 132 18.89 -7.22 5.74
CA LEU A 132 18.95 -7.29 4.28
C LEU A 132 19.32 -8.71 3.82
N GLU A 133 20.32 -9.34 4.45
CA GLU A 133 20.72 -10.73 4.17
C GLU A 133 19.59 -11.73 4.44
N ALA A 134 18.85 -11.55 5.54
CA ALA A 134 17.71 -12.40 5.87
C ALA A 134 16.59 -12.33 4.82
N VAL A 135 16.32 -11.13 4.28
CA VAL A 135 15.32 -10.95 3.22
C VAL A 135 15.79 -11.55 1.89
N LEU A 136 17.10 -11.52 1.62
CA LEU A 136 17.70 -12.10 0.42
C LEU A 136 17.90 -13.62 0.51
N ALA A 137 17.70 -14.22 1.69
CA ALA A 137 17.89 -15.66 1.88
C ALA A 137 16.83 -16.48 1.12
N PRO A 138 17.22 -17.61 0.47
CA PRO A 138 16.26 -18.45 -0.25
C PRO A 138 15.25 -19.09 0.72
N SER A 139 13.95 -18.94 0.46
CA SER A 139 12.90 -19.64 1.20
C SER A 139 12.70 -21.07 0.67
N THR A 140 12.54 -22.03 1.57
CA THR A 140 12.42 -23.48 1.27
C THR A 140 11.00 -23.93 0.91
N GLU A 141 9.98 -23.07 1.03
CA GLU A 141 8.57 -23.43 0.86
C GLU A 141 7.99 -23.01 -0.50
N ARG A 142 7.48 -23.99 -1.25
CA ARG A 142 6.82 -23.80 -2.55
C ARG A 142 5.31 -23.51 -2.38
N VAL A 143 4.91 -22.24 -2.31
CA VAL A 143 3.49 -21.79 -2.44
C VAL A 143 3.36 -20.75 -3.57
N ASN A 144 2.20 -20.23 -4.00
CA ASN A 144 2.03 -19.44 -5.24
C ASN A 144 2.77 -18.07 -5.28
N LYS A 145 3.16 -17.61 -6.49
CA LYS A 145 4.15 -16.51 -6.74
C LYS A 145 3.77 -15.10 -6.23
N LYS A 146 2.49 -14.73 -6.12
CA LYS A 146 2.08 -13.36 -5.71
C LYS A 146 1.90 -13.22 -4.20
N ASP A 147 1.35 -14.23 -3.53
CA ASP A 147 1.24 -14.26 -2.06
C ASP A 147 2.63 -14.44 -1.39
N ARG A 148 3.55 -15.12 -2.10
CA ARG A 148 4.95 -15.36 -1.70
C ARG A 148 5.68 -14.13 -1.16
N ALA A 149 5.65 -13.02 -1.88
CA ALA A 149 6.54 -11.91 -1.56
C ALA A 149 6.12 -11.26 -0.25
N ILE A 150 4.85 -10.86 -0.17
CA ILE A 150 4.23 -10.24 1.00
C ILE A 150 4.39 -11.17 2.22
N ASP A 151 4.06 -12.46 2.07
CA ASP A 151 4.19 -13.43 3.15
C ASP A 151 5.64 -13.59 3.61
N MET A 152 6.61 -13.63 2.68
CA MET A 152 8.03 -13.72 3.04
C MET A 152 8.49 -12.50 3.83
N LEU A 153 8.12 -11.29 3.42
CA LEU A 153 8.49 -10.07 4.13
C LEU A 153 7.85 -10.02 5.52
N TYR A 154 6.55 -10.30 5.62
CA TYR A 154 5.88 -10.34 6.92
C TYR A 154 6.42 -11.45 7.82
N LYS A 155 6.71 -12.65 7.29
CA LYS A 155 7.39 -13.71 8.03
C LYS A 155 8.76 -13.26 8.53
N ALA A 156 9.58 -12.63 7.69
CA ALA A 156 10.89 -12.14 8.09
C ALA A 156 10.80 -11.08 9.21
N ILE A 157 9.83 -10.17 9.11
CA ILE A 157 9.55 -9.19 10.16
C ILE A 157 9.08 -9.89 11.44
N LEU A 158 8.12 -10.82 11.34
CA LEU A 158 7.53 -11.50 12.48
C LEU A 158 8.56 -12.38 13.20
N TYR A 159 9.32 -13.20 12.48
CA TYR A 159 10.40 -13.99 13.07
C TYR A 159 11.48 -13.08 13.68
N GLY A 160 11.88 -12.00 13.00
CA GLY A 160 12.82 -11.04 13.55
C GLY A 160 12.34 -10.37 14.85
N VAL A 161 11.02 -10.25 15.06
CA VAL A 161 10.43 -9.70 16.29
C VAL A 161 10.23 -10.77 17.37
N LEU A 162 9.86 -12.01 16.99
CA LEU A 162 9.51 -13.08 17.92
C LEU A 162 10.72 -13.90 18.38
N ASP A 163 11.75 -14.04 17.53
CA ASP A 163 12.98 -14.80 17.82
C ASP A 163 14.11 -13.91 18.35
N ASP A 164 13.83 -12.66 18.73
CA ASP A 164 14.82 -11.75 19.33
C ASP A 164 15.22 -12.26 20.72
N GLU A 165 16.44 -12.79 20.84
CA GLU A 165 17.00 -13.34 22.08
C GLU A 165 17.07 -12.32 23.23
N ASN A 166 16.95 -11.02 22.96
CA ASN A 166 16.91 -9.98 23.98
C ASN A 166 15.51 -9.75 24.57
N ARG A 167 14.46 -10.34 24.00
CA ARG A 167 13.08 -10.20 24.49
C ARG A 167 12.76 -11.22 25.55
N GLU A 168 12.04 -10.76 26.57
CA GLU A 168 11.48 -11.65 27.57
C GLU A 168 10.28 -12.43 27.02
N GLU A 169 10.09 -13.66 27.49
CA GLU A 169 9.01 -14.55 27.06
C GLU A 169 7.62 -13.90 27.20
N HIS A 170 7.44 -13.05 28.21
CA HIS A 170 6.18 -12.35 28.45
C HIS A 170 5.87 -11.31 27.36
N GLU A 171 6.89 -10.64 26.80
CA GLU A 171 6.74 -9.68 25.71
C GLU A 171 6.35 -10.37 24.41
N VAL A 172 6.98 -11.51 24.11
CA VAL A 172 6.66 -12.34 22.93
C VAL A 172 5.19 -12.82 22.99
N LYS A 173 4.72 -13.21 24.19
CA LYS A 173 3.32 -13.60 24.40
C LYS A 173 2.34 -12.44 24.18
N ILE A 174 2.68 -11.22 24.60
CA ILE A 174 1.84 -10.04 24.37
C ILE A 174 1.75 -9.75 22.87
N VAL A 175 2.87 -9.71 22.16
CA VAL A 175 2.90 -9.46 20.71
C VAL A 175 2.08 -10.50 19.96
N SER A 176 2.27 -11.79 20.28
CA SER A 176 1.52 -12.89 19.67
C SER A 176 0.01 -12.77 19.90
N ARG A 177 -0.40 -12.37 21.11
CA ARG A 177 -1.81 -12.19 21.46
C ARG A 177 -2.45 -11.01 20.73
N VAL A 178 -1.72 -9.90 20.56
CA VAL A 178 -2.19 -8.75 19.76
C VAL A 178 -2.38 -9.16 18.31
N ILE A 179 -1.38 -9.81 17.70
CA ILE A 179 -1.46 -10.29 16.32
C ILE A 179 -2.65 -11.23 16.13
N TRP A 180 -2.81 -12.21 17.04
CA TRP A 180 -3.93 -13.15 17.01
C TRP A 180 -5.28 -12.44 17.07
N THR A 181 -5.39 -11.42 17.94
CA THR A 181 -6.62 -10.64 18.10
C THR A 181 -6.95 -9.87 16.82
N VAL A 182 -5.96 -9.19 16.22
CA VAL A 182 -6.16 -8.45 14.97
C VAL A 182 -6.56 -9.37 13.82
N MET A 183 -5.99 -10.58 13.72
CA MET A 183 -6.30 -11.52 12.66
C MET A 183 -7.66 -12.23 12.82
N THR A 184 -8.21 -12.28 14.03
CA THR A 184 -9.45 -12.99 14.34
C THR A 184 -10.67 -12.10 14.40
N ILE A 185 -10.48 -10.77 14.44
CA ILE A 185 -11.58 -9.80 14.28
C ILE A 185 -11.86 -9.67 12.79
N LYS A 186 -12.93 -10.30 12.34
CA LYS A 186 -13.54 -10.15 11.02
C LYS A 186 -14.95 -9.60 11.17
#